data_AF-A0A183E260-F1
#
_entry.id   AF-A0A183E260-F1
#
_cell.length_a   1.000
_cell.length_b   1.000
_cell.length_c   1.000
_cell.angle_alpha   90.00
_cell.angle_beta   90.00
_cell.angle_gamma   90.00
#
_symmetry.space_group_name_H-M   'P 1'
#
loop_
_entity.id
_entity.type
_entity.pdbx_description
1 polymer ?
#
loop_
_entity_poly.entity_id
_entity_poly.type
_entity_poly.pdbx_seq_one_letter_code
_entity_poly.pdbx_strand_id
1 'polypeptide(L)'
;MRVTNNSFFETADPSELYLSALVIAGKYLHDEGQSDFVYNDEWANSARISLKRLNLLELNVLDALQWDIYVNNEEFMRLVEYVETWVAKDSLVKRGFSTYNEMAVLGSNIDFMESCIKPLLSSLVALIVVYLAAVSSLLMAQHMVVLLDNHRKYFHFMLLRCPASVKLVWN
;
A
#
# COMPACT_ATOMS: atom_id res chain seq x y z
N MET A 1 -5.14 -22.68 -10.80
CA MET A 1 -5.02 -23.92 -9.98
C MET A 1 -5.86 -23.92 -8.69
N ARG A 2 -5.83 -22.91 -7.79
CA ARG A 2 -6.70 -22.91 -6.58
C ARG A 2 -8.21 -22.90 -6.84
N VAL A 3 -8.63 -22.44 -8.03
CA VAL A 3 -10.07 -22.28 -8.37
C VAL A 3 -10.69 -23.56 -8.94
N THR A 4 -9.87 -24.48 -9.47
CA THR A 4 -10.37 -25.64 -10.24
C THR A 4 -10.47 -26.94 -9.42
N ASN A 5 -9.68 -27.11 -8.34
CA ASN A 5 -9.71 -28.33 -7.52
C ASN A 5 -9.45 -28.05 -6.02
N ASN A 6 -10.28 -27.20 -5.39
CA ASN A 6 -10.07 -26.73 -4.02
C ASN A 6 -10.06 -27.87 -2.97
N SER A 7 -10.84 -28.93 -3.17
CA SER A 7 -10.96 -30.04 -2.21
C SER A 7 -9.69 -30.88 -2.08
N PHE A 8 -8.92 -31.03 -3.17
CA PHE A 8 -7.63 -31.72 -3.12
C PHE A 8 -6.62 -30.94 -2.27
N PHE A 9 -6.53 -29.62 -2.46
CA PHE A 9 -5.58 -28.77 -1.74
C PHE A 9 -5.92 -28.59 -0.26
N GLU A 10 -7.20 -28.64 0.11
CA GLU A 10 -7.63 -28.52 1.52
C GLU A 10 -7.37 -29.81 2.34
N THR A 11 -7.30 -30.97 1.68
CA THR A 11 -7.14 -32.27 2.34
C THR A 11 -5.72 -32.82 2.27
N ALA A 12 -4.92 -32.35 1.32
CA ALA A 12 -3.53 -32.75 1.16
C ALA A 12 -2.64 -32.22 2.29
N ASP A 13 -1.63 -33.01 2.69
CA ASP A 13 -0.60 -32.54 3.61
C ASP A 13 0.29 -31.48 2.91
N PRO A 14 0.50 -30.29 3.51
CA PRO A 14 1.28 -29.23 2.88
C PRO A 14 2.73 -29.62 2.58
N SER A 15 3.34 -30.47 3.40
CA SER A 15 4.73 -30.89 3.21
C SER A 15 4.86 -31.89 2.06
N GLU A 16 3.92 -32.84 1.94
CA GLU A 16 3.86 -33.77 0.81
C GLU A 16 3.53 -33.04 -0.50
N LEU A 17 2.61 -32.08 -0.46
CA LEU A 17 2.27 -31.26 -1.63
C LEU A 17 3.47 -30.43 -2.11
N TYR A 18 4.18 -29.79 -1.18
CA TYR A 18 5.39 -29.02 -1.49
C TYR A 18 6.46 -29.90 -2.12
N LEU A 19 6.76 -31.06 -1.52
CA LEU A 19 7.76 -32.00 -2.04
C LEU A 19 7.41 -32.46 -3.46
N SER A 20 6.14 -32.83 -3.69
CA SER A 20 5.70 -33.35 -4.97
C SER A 20 5.74 -32.28 -6.06
N ALA A 21 5.31 -31.05 -5.73
CA ALA A 21 5.43 -29.92 -6.64
C ALA A 21 6.90 -29.61 -6.98
N LEU A 22 7.81 -29.72 -6.00
CA LEU A 22 9.24 -29.51 -6.20
C LEU A 22 9.84 -30.56 -7.15
N VAL A 23 9.50 -31.83 -6.99
CA VAL A 23 9.96 -32.91 -7.88
C VAL A 23 9.44 -32.72 -9.30
N ILE A 24 8.15 -32.41 -9.47
CA ILE A 24 7.54 -32.17 -10.78
C ILE A 24 8.19 -30.98 -11.47
N ALA A 25 8.38 -29.87 -10.74
CA ALA A 25 9.05 -28.68 -11.28
C ALA A 25 10.50 -28.96 -11.67
N GLY A 26 11.24 -29.72 -10.85
CA GLY A 26 12.61 -30.13 -11.15
C GLY A 26 12.71 -30.93 -12.44
N LYS A 27 11.82 -31.92 -12.63
CA LYS A 27 11.74 -32.71 -13.87
C LYS A 27 11.29 -31.90 -15.08
N TYR A 28 10.47 -30.88 -14.88
CA TYR A 28 10.00 -30.02 -15.95
C TYR A 28 11.09 -29.06 -16.45
N LEU A 29 11.93 -28.56 -15.54
CA LEU A 29 12.95 -27.55 -15.84
C LEU A 29 14.30 -28.15 -16.25
N HIS A 30 14.65 -29.34 -15.75
CA HIS A 30 15.94 -29.97 -15.98
C HIS A 30 15.79 -31.27 -16.77
N ASP A 31 16.40 -31.30 -17.96
CA ASP A 31 16.44 -32.49 -18.80
C ASP A 31 17.38 -33.56 -18.23
N GLU A 32 17.12 -34.82 -18.58
CA GLU A 32 18.00 -35.94 -18.25
C GLU A 32 19.43 -35.69 -18.78
N GLY A 33 20.42 -35.77 -17.89
CA GLY A 33 21.84 -35.57 -18.22
C GLY A 33 22.41 -34.19 -17.87
N GLN A 34 21.60 -33.27 -17.35
CA GLN A 34 22.10 -32.06 -16.69
C GLN A 34 22.63 -32.38 -15.28
N SER A 35 23.58 -31.58 -14.78
CA SER A 35 24.18 -31.77 -13.44
C SER A 35 23.17 -31.70 -12.30
N ASP A 36 22.05 -31.00 -12.55
CA ASP A 36 21.05 -30.67 -11.55
C ASP A 36 19.88 -31.66 -11.56
N PHE A 37 19.93 -32.69 -12.43
CA PHE A 37 18.94 -33.75 -12.47
C PHE A 37 19.11 -34.69 -11.27
N VAL A 38 18.01 -34.93 -10.55
CA VAL A 38 17.97 -35.76 -9.34
C VAL A 38 16.95 -36.88 -9.53
N TYR A 39 17.38 -38.12 -9.33
CA TYR A 39 16.53 -39.30 -9.45
C TYR A 39 15.51 -39.39 -8.30
N ASN A 40 14.37 -40.08 -8.55
CA ASN A 40 13.30 -40.19 -7.55
C ASN A 40 13.73 -40.93 -6.27
N ASP A 41 14.71 -41.83 -6.33
CA ASP A 41 15.28 -42.50 -5.16
C ASP A 41 16.10 -41.55 -4.28
N GLU A 42 16.86 -40.64 -4.89
CA GLU A 42 17.58 -39.57 -4.17
C GLU A 42 16.61 -38.58 -3.51
N TRP A 43 15.55 -38.17 -4.22
CA TRP A 43 14.46 -37.36 -3.65
C TRP A 43 13.78 -38.06 -2.48
N ALA A 44 13.44 -39.34 -2.65
CA ALA A 44 12.78 -40.15 -1.62
C ALA A 44 13.67 -40.31 -0.38
N ASN A 45 14.97 -40.55 -0.57
CA ASN A 45 15.95 -40.64 0.51
C ASN A 45 16.09 -39.29 1.26
N SER A 46 16.15 -38.18 0.52
CA SER A 46 16.25 -36.83 1.10
C SER A 46 15.01 -36.45 1.90
N ALA A 47 13.82 -36.82 1.42
CA ALA A 47 12.54 -36.60 2.10
C ALA A 47 12.21 -37.66 3.16
N ARG A 48 13.04 -38.71 3.31
CA ARG A 48 12.81 -39.86 4.22
C ARG A 48 11.47 -40.56 3.99
N ILE A 49 11.03 -40.64 2.74
CA ILE A 49 9.82 -41.37 2.34
C ILE A 49 10.18 -42.54 1.42
N SER A 50 9.27 -43.51 1.29
CA SER A 50 9.49 -44.60 0.33
C SER A 50 9.38 -44.09 -1.11
N LEU A 51 10.18 -44.67 -2.02
CA LEU A 51 10.09 -44.38 -3.47
C LEU A 51 8.65 -44.57 -3.99
N LYS A 52 7.96 -45.61 -3.52
CA LYS A 52 6.56 -45.88 -3.88
C LYS A 52 5.63 -44.74 -3.42
N ARG A 53 5.84 -44.20 -2.22
CA ARG A 53 5.06 -43.05 -1.72
C ARG A 53 5.32 -41.82 -2.57
N LEU A 54 6.60 -41.51 -2.86
CA LEU A 54 6.95 -40.34 -3.68
C LEU A 54 6.29 -40.40 -5.06
N ASN A 55 6.39 -41.54 -5.75
CA ASN A 55 5.78 -41.73 -7.07
C ASN A 55 4.25 -41.57 -7.04
N LEU A 56 3.59 -42.05 -5.99
CA LEU A 56 2.15 -41.86 -5.83
C LEU A 56 1.79 -40.38 -5.62
N LEU A 57 2.58 -39.65 -4.83
CA LEU A 57 2.32 -38.23 -4.59
C LEU A 57 2.54 -37.40 -5.87
N GLU A 58 3.58 -37.70 -6.64
CA GLU A 58 3.86 -37.08 -7.94
C GLU A 58 2.67 -37.28 -8.90
N LEU A 59 2.20 -38.53 -9.05
CA LEU A 59 1.04 -38.86 -9.90
C LEU A 59 -0.24 -38.18 -9.44
N ASN A 60 -0.50 -38.13 -8.13
CA ASN A 60 -1.70 -37.48 -7.58
C ASN A 60 -1.73 -35.98 -7.91
N VAL A 61 -0.58 -35.30 -7.80
CA VAL A 61 -0.49 -33.87 -8.14
C VAL A 61 -0.65 -33.67 -9.65
N LEU A 62 0.01 -34.48 -10.48
CA LEU A 62 -0.14 -34.40 -11.94
C LEU A 62 -1.59 -34.62 -12.38
N ASP A 63 -2.29 -35.58 -11.79
CA ASP A 63 -3.70 -35.84 -12.04
C ASP A 63 -4.58 -34.66 -11.60
N ALA A 64 -4.29 -34.07 -10.43
CA ALA A 64 -4.98 -32.87 -9.96
C ALA A 64 -4.76 -31.63 -10.86
N LEU A 65 -3.62 -31.58 -11.57
CA LEU A 65 -3.29 -30.58 -12.58
C LEU A 65 -3.81 -30.92 -13.98
N GLN A 66 -4.47 -32.06 -14.16
CA GLN A 66 -4.90 -32.57 -15.47
C GLN A 66 -3.75 -32.67 -16.47
N TRP A 67 -2.53 -32.95 -15.98
CA TRP A 67 -1.30 -33.00 -16.76
C TRP A 67 -0.92 -31.69 -17.46
N ASP A 68 -1.59 -30.58 -17.14
CA ASP A 68 -1.23 -29.25 -17.63
C ASP A 68 -0.21 -28.61 -16.69
N ILE A 69 1.07 -28.79 -17.04
CA ILE A 69 2.22 -28.28 -16.28
C ILE A 69 2.90 -27.10 -16.97
N TYR A 70 2.37 -26.64 -18.11
CA TYR A 70 2.92 -25.51 -18.83
C TYR A 70 2.62 -24.22 -18.06
N VAL A 71 3.66 -23.42 -17.82
CA VAL A 71 3.52 -22.12 -17.17
C VAL A 71 4.00 -21.04 -18.13
N ASN A 72 3.09 -20.12 -18.49
CA ASN A 72 3.46 -18.96 -19.28
C ASN A 72 4.34 -18.01 -18.44
N ASN A 73 5.38 -17.44 -19.03
CA ASN A 73 6.28 -16.50 -18.37
C ASN A 73 5.52 -15.29 -17.77
N GLU A 74 4.53 -14.76 -18.49
CA GLU A 74 3.70 -13.64 -17.98
C GLU A 74 2.83 -14.04 -16.78
N GLU A 75 2.37 -15.30 -16.72
CA GLU A 75 1.62 -15.81 -15.57
C GLU A 75 2.54 -16.01 -14.38
N PHE A 76 3.72 -16.59 -14.62
CA PHE A 76 4.75 -16.75 -13.60
C PHE A 76 5.13 -15.40 -12.97
N MET A 77 5.49 -14.41 -13.80
CA MET A 77 5.89 -13.08 -13.31
C MET A 77 4.78 -12.38 -12.51
N ARG A 78 3.51 -12.47 -12.96
CA ARG A 78 2.37 -11.92 -12.21
C ARG A 78 2.19 -12.58 -10.85
N LEU A 79 2.38 -13.90 -10.77
CA LEU A 79 2.27 -14.63 -9.50
C LEU A 79 3.40 -14.26 -8.55
N VAL A 80 4.64 -14.15 -9.05
CA VAL A 80 5.80 -13.71 -8.28
C VAL A 80 5.57 -12.31 -7.71
N GLU A 81 5.18 -11.35 -8.54
CA GLU A 81 4.89 -9.98 -8.13
C GLU A 81 3.80 -9.91 -7.05
N TYR A 82 2.72 -10.70 -7.23
CA TYR A 82 1.65 -10.81 -6.25
C TYR A 82 2.16 -11.35 -4.90
N VAL A 83 2.93 -12.44 -4.91
CA VAL A 83 3.47 -13.06 -3.68
C VAL A 83 4.47 -12.12 -3.01
N GLU A 84 5.39 -11.51 -3.75
CA GLU A 84 6.36 -10.55 -3.21
C GLU A 84 5.67 -9.35 -2.56
N THR A 85 4.65 -8.81 -3.22
CA THR A 85 3.85 -7.71 -2.68
C THR A 85 3.11 -8.13 -1.40
N TRP A 86 2.55 -9.33 -1.38
CA TRP A 86 1.87 -9.87 -0.20
C TRP A 86 2.84 -10.08 0.97
N VAL A 87 3.99 -10.72 0.73
CA VAL A 87 5.05 -10.92 1.74
C VAL A 87 5.57 -9.58 2.25
N ALA A 88 5.79 -8.60 1.37
CA ALA A 88 6.26 -7.28 1.76
C ALA A 88 5.26 -6.55 2.66
N LYS A 89 3.97 -6.60 2.35
CA LYS A 89 2.90 -6.03 3.19
C LYS A 89 2.79 -6.72 4.54
N ASP A 90 2.79 -8.05 4.55
CA ASP A 90 2.69 -8.83 5.80
C ASP A 90 3.89 -8.59 6.71
N SER A 91 5.10 -8.56 6.14
CA SER A 91 6.34 -8.25 6.86
C SER A 91 6.32 -6.84 7.46
N LEU A 92 5.83 -5.85 6.70
CA LEU A 92 5.69 -4.47 7.16
C LEU A 92 4.72 -4.37 8.35
N VAL A 93 3.57 -5.04 8.26
CA VAL A 93 2.56 -5.06 9.35
C VAL A 93 3.10 -5.71 10.61
N LYS A 94 3.81 -6.84 10.47
CA LYS A 94 4.38 -7.57 11.62
C LYS A 94 5.53 -6.83 12.29
N ARG A 95 6.37 -6.15 11.51
CA ARG A 95 7.62 -5.55 11.99
C ARG A 95 7.49 -4.06 12.32
N GLY A 96 6.57 -3.36 11.68
CA GLY A 96 6.34 -1.92 11.88
C GLY A 96 7.33 -1.00 11.17
N PHE A 97 8.33 -1.53 10.45
CA PHE A 97 9.25 -0.76 9.61
C PHE A 97 9.52 -1.49 8.29
N SER A 98 9.88 -0.74 7.25
CA SER A 98 10.17 -1.30 5.92
C SER A 98 11.67 -1.50 5.70
N THR A 99 12.07 -2.61 5.09
CA THR A 99 13.43 -2.80 4.56
C THR A 99 13.54 -2.30 3.13
N TYR A 100 14.77 -2.15 2.61
CA TYR A 100 15.01 -1.70 1.23
C TYR A 100 14.23 -2.54 0.20
N ASN A 101 14.19 -3.87 0.38
CA ASN A 101 13.49 -4.75 -0.55
C ASN A 101 11.97 -4.51 -0.57
N GLU A 102 11.37 -4.38 0.61
CA GLU A 102 9.94 -4.11 0.73
C GLU A 102 9.56 -2.74 0.16
N MET A 103 10.39 -1.72 0.38
CA MET A 103 10.16 -0.39 -0.18
C MET A 103 10.30 -0.40 -1.71
N ALA A 104 11.24 -1.17 -2.26
CA ALA A 104 11.40 -1.32 -3.70
C ALA A 104 10.17 -1.99 -4.34
N VAL A 105 9.73 -3.13 -3.78
CA VAL A 105 8.57 -3.90 -4.28
C VAL A 105 7.26 -3.14 -4.13
N LEU A 106 7.04 -2.48 -2.98
CA LEU A 106 5.83 -1.68 -2.78
C LEU A 106 5.88 -0.38 -3.59
N GLY A 107 7.06 0.24 -3.70
CA GLY A 107 7.27 1.47 -4.45
C GLY A 107 7.08 1.30 -5.96
N SER A 108 7.49 0.17 -6.53
CA SER A 108 7.25 -0.13 -7.96
C SER A 108 5.76 -0.30 -8.28
N ASN A 109 4.97 -0.72 -7.30
CA ASN A 109 3.53 -0.93 -7.41
C ASN A 109 2.69 0.30 -7.04
N ILE A 110 3.32 1.36 -6.52
CA ILE A 110 2.63 2.60 -6.17
C ILE A 110 2.81 3.57 -7.33
N ASP A 111 1.68 4.00 -7.92
CA ASP A 111 1.65 5.21 -8.74
C ASP A 111 1.90 6.42 -7.82
N PHE A 112 3.16 6.67 -7.50
CA PHE A 112 3.61 7.66 -6.52
C PHE A 112 3.04 9.05 -6.83
N MET A 113 2.88 9.35 -8.12
CA MET A 113 2.22 10.55 -8.63
C MET A 113 0.74 10.64 -8.22
N GLU A 114 -0.05 9.61 -8.49
CA GLU A 114 -1.48 9.57 -8.20
C GLU A 114 -1.75 9.50 -6.69
N SER A 115 -1.06 8.60 -6.00
CA SER A 115 -1.43 8.18 -4.65
C SER A 115 -0.85 9.06 -3.54
N CYS A 116 0.34 9.63 -3.74
CA CYS A 116 1.02 10.39 -2.69
C CYS A 116 1.12 11.87 -3.03
N ILE A 117 1.54 12.21 -4.25
CA ILE A 117 1.84 13.61 -4.60
C ILE A 117 0.57 14.45 -4.72
N LYS A 118 -0.47 13.96 -5.40
CA LYS A 118 -1.74 14.68 -5.55
C LYS A 118 -2.39 15.06 -4.19
N PRO A 119 -2.62 14.12 -3.25
CA PRO A 119 -3.23 14.47 -1.96
C PRO A 119 -2.31 15.34 -1.10
N LEU A 120 -1.00 15.12 -1.13
CA LEU A 120 -0.04 15.97 -0.42
C LEU A 120 -0.11 17.41 -0.94
N LEU A 121 -0.04 17.61 -2.25
CA LEU A 121 -0.11 18.93 -2.87
C LEU A 121 -1.45 19.62 -2.56
N SER A 122 -2.56 18.90 -2.64
CA SER A 122 -3.88 19.41 -2.27
C SER A 122 -3.92 19.87 -0.82
N SER A 123 -3.36 19.08 0.10
CA SER A 123 -3.29 19.45 1.53
C SER A 123 -2.43 20.69 1.77
N LEU A 124 -1.29 20.83 1.07
CA LEU A 124 -0.42 21.99 1.18
C LEU A 124 -1.09 23.25 0.64
N VAL A 125 -1.79 23.17 -0.49
CA VAL A 125 -2.56 24.28 -1.05
C VAL A 125 -3.66 24.71 -0.07
N ALA A 126 -4.40 23.75 0.51
CA ALA A 126 -5.41 24.05 1.51
C ALA A 126 -4.81 24.75 2.75
N LEU A 127 -3.66 24.29 3.24
CA LEU A 127 -2.95 24.92 4.36
C LEU A 127 -2.52 26.36 4.03
N ILE A 128 -1.99 26.60 2.83
CA ILE A 128 -1.61 27.95 2.38
C ILE A 128 -2.84 28.87 2.34
N VAL A 129 -3.96 28.40 1.80
CA VAL A 129 -5.21 29.18 1.73
C VAL A 129 -5.71 29.54 3.14
N VAL A 130 -5.72 28.57 4.06
CA VAL A 130 -6.11 28.81 5.46
C VAL A 130 -5.18 29.82 6.12
N TYR A 131 -3.86 29.70 5.90
CA TYR A 131 -2.88 30.65 6.43
C TYR A 131 -3.10 32.07 5.89
N LEU A 132 -3.30 32.23 4.58
CA LEU A 132 -3.56 33.54 3.97
C LEU A 132 -4.88 34.17 4.47
N ALA A 133 -5.92 33.36 4.65
CA ALA A 133 -7.19 33.81 5.21
C ALA A 133 -7.04 34.25 6.69
N ALA A 134 -6.24 33.54 7.48
CA ALA A 134 -5.96 33.91 8.85
C ALA A 134 -5.20 35.24 8.93
N VAL A 135 -4.14 35.41 8.13
CA VAL A 135 -3.36 36.65 8.08
C VAL A 135 -4.21 37.84 7.62
N SER A 136 -5.03 37.67 6.58
CA SER A 136 -5.90 38.74 6.11
C SER A 136 -6.95 39.14 7.15
N SER A 137 -7.50 38.18 7.89
CA SER A 137 -8.45 38.46 8.98
C SER A 137 -7.83 39.32 10.10
N LEU A 138 -6.57 39.06 10.46
CA LEU A 138 -5.85 39.82 11.47
C LEU A 138 -5.58 41.26 11.01
N LEU A 139 -5.17 41.44 9.75
CA LEU A 139 -4.96 42.77 9.17
C LEU A 139 -6.26 43.58 9.12
N MET A 140 -7.37 42.95 8.73
CA MET A 140 -8.69 43.60 8.71
C MET A 140 -9.14 44.00 10.10
N ALA A 141 -8.92 43.15 11.12
CA ALA A 141 -9.23 43.48 12.50
C ALA A 141 -8.43 44.70 12.99
N GLN A 142 -7.13 44.76 12.69
CA GLN A 142 -6.30 45.92 13.01
C GLN A 142 -6.82 47.20 12.35
N HIS A 143 -7.19 47.14 11.06
CA HIS A 143 -7.71 48.28 10.31
C HIS A 143 -9.04 48.80 10.87
N MET A 144 -9.95 47.90 11.27
CA MET A 144 -11.23 48.25 11.87
C MET A 144 -11.08 48.96 13.23
N VAL A 145 -10.14 48.51 14.07
CA VAL A 145 -9.87 49.17 15.37
C VAL A 145 -9.36 50.59 15.17
N VAL A 146 -8.44 50.81 14.20
CA VAL A 146 -7.93 52.15 13.90
C VAL A 146 -9.03 53.08 13.38
N LEU A 147 -9.91 52.59 12.51
CA LEU A 147 -11.04 53.38 12.00
C LEU A 147 -12.01 53.77 13.12
N LEU A 148 -12.37 52.84 14.02
CA LEU A 148 -13.23 53.13 15.18
C LEU A 148 -12.57 54.13 16.14
N ASP A 149 -11.28 54.01 16.41
CA ASP A 149 -10.54 54.98 17.24
C ASP A 149 -10.51 56.37 16.60
N ASN A 150 -10.31 56.43 15.27
CA ASN A 150 -10.34 57.68 14.52
C ASN A 150 -11.74 58.32 14.54
N HIS A 151 -12.79 57.55 14.27
CA HIS A 151 -14.19 58.03 14.38
C HIS A 151 -14.54 58.47 15.80
N ARG A 152 -14.11 57.75 16.85
CA ARG A 152 -14.29 58.15 18.26
C ARG A 152 -13.62 59.50 18.53
N LYS A 153 -12.40 59.72 18.02
CA LYS A 153 -11.67 60.99 18.14
C LYS A 153 -12.40 62.13 17.42
N TYR A 154 -12.88 61.91 16.18
CA TYR A 154 -13.67 62.90 15.45
C TYR A 154 -14.98 63.26 16.16
N PHE A 155 -15.71 62.26 16.67
CA PHE A 155 -16.96 62.49 17.41
C PHE A 155 -16.73 63.24 18.72
N HIS A 156 -15.68 62.88 19.47
CA HIS A 156 -15.29 63.60 20.70
C HIS A 156 -14.86 65.05 20.40
N PHE A 157 -14.12 65.28 19.31
CA PHE A 157 -13.76 66.63 18.86
C PHE A 157 -14.99 67.46 18.45
N MET A 158 -15.96 66.85 17.77
CA MET A 158 -17.21 67.50 17.37
C MET A 158 -18.09 67.86 18.58
N LEU A 159 -18.15 66.99 19.59
CA LEU A 159 -18.86 67.25 20.85
C LEU A 159 -18.22 68.38 21.67
N LEU A 160 -16.89 68.47 21.70
CA LEU A 160 -16.16 69.55 22.39
C LEU A 160 -16.28 70.91 21.69
N ARG A 161 -16.45 70.92 20.37
CA ARG A 161 -16.55 72.15 19.55
C ARG A 161 -17.99 72.62 19.33
N CYS A 162 -18.98 71.90 19.88
CA CYS A 162 -20.39 72.26 19.76
C CYS A 162 -20.68 73.50 20.62
N PRO A 163 -21.17 74.61 20.04
CA PRO A 163 -21.50 75.81 20.81
C PRO A 163 -22.67 75.54 21.78
N ALA A 164 -22.60 76.15 22.97
CA ALA A 164 -23.54 75.94 24.08
C ALA A 164 -25.02 76.29 23.79
N SER A 165 -25.34 76.78 22.60
CA SER A 165 -26.68 77.23 22.19
C SER A 165 -27.67 76.12 21.82
N VAL A 166 -27.26 74.84 21.76
CA VAL A 166 -28.17 73.70 21.45
C VAL A 166 -28.40 72.79 22.67
N LYS A 167 -27.80 73.08 23.83
CA LYS A 167 -27.98 72.27 25.06
C LYS A 167 -29.36 72.42 25.74
N LEU A 168 -30.25 73.28 25.22
CA LEU A 168 -31.52 73.63 25.87
C LEU A 168 -32.79 73.07 25.20
N VAL A 169 -32.68 72.25 24.15
CA VAL A 169 -33.87 71.72 23.43
C VAL A 169 -34.24 70.27 23.79
N TRP A 170 -33.43 69.59 24.62
CA TRP A 170 -33.72 68.22 25.08
C TRP A 170 -33.70 68.13 26.61
N ASN A 171 -34.62 68.85 27.24
CA ASN A 171 -35.11 68.54 28.58
C ASN A 171 -36.63 68.41 28.53
#